data_AF-A0A2D8X163-F1
#
_entry.id   AF-A0A2D8X163-F1
#
_cell.length_a   1.000
_cell.length_b   1.000
_cell.length_c   1.000
_cell.angle_alpha   90.00
_cell.angle_beta   90.00
_cell.angle_gamma   90.00
#
_symmetry.space_group_name_H-M   'P 1'
#
loop_
_entity.id
_entity.type
_entity.pdbx_description
1 polymer ?
#
loop_
_entity_poly.entity_id
_entity_poly.type
_entity_poly.pdbx_seq_one_letter_code
_entity_poly.pdbx_strand_id
1 'polypeptide(L)'
;MTPIPPLDPYLSPQGQQAVIAGLFLAIGWWVVALQNRRRDAKLRENRVRDVQRALFAEIRANVAALRREDLETYGETIARRIEDNPGFFPTIPTESNDAIFRAIIAEIHVLPRDTIDPIVLYYRQLDVIGAAIDDLRVLDVDLIGPERAADLYRDYINFRLEALDLGEDAMIAIAKDVDGTGRGDMPAAVSNPDAVRSGQESGRRP
;
A
#
# COMPACT_ATOMS: atom_id res chain seq x y z
N MET A 1 70.76 -5.05 -13.74
CA MET A 1 69.88 -3.93 -14.12
C MET A 1 68.65 -4.02 -13.24
N THR A 2 68.69 -3.35 -12.09
CA THR A 2 67.56 -3.31 -11.14
C THR A 2 66.48 -2.37 -11.72
N PRO A 3 65.21 -2.80 -11.83
CA PRO A 3 64.15 -1.93 -12.34
C PRO A 3 63.98 -0.75 -11.38
N ILE A 4 64.21 0.47 -11.88
CA ILE A 4 63.95 1.70 -11.13
C ILE A 4 62.42 1.87 -11.05
N PRO A 5 61.81 1.88 -9.85
CA PRO A 5 60.39 2.14 -9.72
C PRO A 5 60.04 3.56 -10.19
N PRO A 6 58.86 3.77 -10.81
CA PRO A 6 58.58 4.94 -11.63
C PRO A 6 58.48 6.29 -10.89
N LEU A 7 58.61 6.33 -9.56
CA LEU A 7 58.38 7.51 -8.71
C LEU A 7 59.64 8.01 -7.96
N ASP A 8 60.80 7.37 -8.17
CA ASP A 8 62.07 7.71 -7.50
C ASP A 8 62.56 9.15 -7.67
N PRO A 9 62.31 9.87 -8.79
CA PRO A 9 62.79 11.25 -8.93
C PRO A 9 62.06 12.27 -8.05
N TYR A 10 60.90 11.92 -7.47
CA TYR A 10 60.00 12.89 -6.83
C TYR A 10 59.62 12.52 -5.39
N LEU A 11 59.85 11.28 -4.94
CA LEU A 11 59.44 10.80 -3.62
C LEU A 11 60.52 9.90 -3.00
N SER A 12 60.78 10.08 -1.70
CA SER A 12 61.61 9.15 -0.94
C SER A 12 60.98 7.74 -0.92
N PRO A 13 61.77 6.66 -0.73
CA PRO A 13 61.25 5.29 -0.67
C PRO A 13 60.11 5.12 0.35
N GLN A 14 60.19 5.81 1.49
CA GLN A 14 59.16 5.85 2.51
C GLN A 14 57.92 6.64 2.07
N GLY A 15 58.11 7.72 1.29
CA GLY A 15 57.04 8.49 0.67
C GLY A 15 56.23 7.68 -0.35
N GLN A 16 56.89 6.86 -1.17
CA GLN A 16 56.20 5.95 -2.09
C GLN A 16 55.37 4.90 -1.33
N GLN A 17 55.92 4.33 -0.25
CA GLN A 17 55.19 3.38 0.59
C GLN A 17 53.97 4.01 1.26
N ALA A 18 54.08 5.24 1.75
CA ALA A 18 52.97 5.96 2.36
C ALA A 18 51.86 6.30 1.35
N VAL A 19 52.22 6.68 0.11
CA VAL A 19 51.25 6.93 -0.97
C VAL A 19 50.52 5.65 -1.36
N ILE A 20 51.23 4.54 -1.51
CA ILE A 20 50.64 3.23 -1.82
C ILE A 20 49.72 2.78 -0.68
N ALA A 21 50.18 2.86 0.57
CA ALA A 21 49.38 2.51 1.74
C ALA A 21 48.11 3.37 1.85
N GLY A 22 48.23 4.69 1.63
CA GLY A 22 47.08 5.61 1.61
C GLY A 22 46.08 5.28 0.51
N LEU A 23 46.56 4.93 -0.69
CA LEU A 23 45.70 4.54 -1.83
C LEU A 23 44.92 3.24 -1.55
N PHE A 24 45.58 2.24 -0.97
CA PHE A 24 44.94 0.97 -0.59
C PHE A 24 43.82 1.18 0.45
N LEU A 25 44.06 2.03 1.44
CA LEU A 25 43.05 2.39 2.45
C LEU A 25 41.86 3.13 1.83
N ALA A 26 42.11 4.08 0.93
CA ALA A 26 41.06 4.84 0.24
C ALA A 26 40.17 3.95 -0.66
N ILE A 27 40.78 3.02 -1.41
CA ILE A 27 40.04 2.04 -2.24
C ILE A 27 39.22 1.10 -1.36
N GLY A 28 39.78 0.64 -0.24
CA GLY A 28 39.07 -0.20 0.74
C GLY A 28 37.80 0.48 1.27
N TRP A 29 37.88 1.78 1.61
CA TRP A 29 36.73 2.55 2.06
C TRP A 29 35.65 2.70 0.97
N TRP A 30 36.04 2.92 -0.29
CA TRP A 30 35.10 3.02 -1.40
C TRP A 30 34.37 1.70 -1.65
N VAL A 31 35.10 0.57 -1.65
CA VAL A 31 34.49 -0.77 -1.81
C VAL A 31 33.52 -1.06 -0.67
N VAL A 32 33.89 -0.74 0.58
CA VAL A 32 33.00 -0.87 1.74
C VAL A 32 31.77 0.02 1.60
N ALA A 33 31.93 1.28 1.18
CA ALA A 33 30.80 2.20 0.95
C ALA A 33 29.86 1.69 -0.16
N LEU A 34 30.39 1.13 -1.24
CA LEU A 34 29.59 0.55 -2.33
C LEU A 34 28.88 -0.74 -1.89
N GLN A 35 29.56 -1.60 -1.12
CA GLN A 35 28.98 -2.79 -0.53
C GLN A 35 27.88 -2.44 0.46
N ASN A 36 28.09 -1.42 1.31
CA ASN A 36 27.08 -0.93 2.24
C ASN A 36 25.87 -0.37 1.50
N ARG A 37 26.07 0.46 0.46
CA ARG A 37 24.96 0.94 -0.39
C ARG A 37 24.15 -0.19 -1.04
N ARG A 38 24.82 -1.24 -1.52
CA ARG A 38 24.14 -2.42 -2.10
C ARG A 38 23.40 -3.23 -1.05
N ARG A 39 23.98 -3.42 0.15
CA ARG A 39 23.34 -4.09 1.27
C ARG A 39 22.11 -3.32 1.74
N ASP A 40 22.22 -2.01 1.88
CA ASP A 40 21.12 -1.13 2.29
C ASP A 40 19.97 -1.17 1.28
N ALA A 41 20.27 -1.14 -0.03
CA ALA A 41 19.27 -1.29 -1.07
C ALA A 41 18.58 -2.66 -1.01
N LYS A 42 19.34 -3.75 -0.83
CA LYS A 42 18.80 -5.12 -0.72
C LYS A 42 17.96 -5.31 0.55
N LEU A 43 18.36 -4.69 1.66
CA LEU A 43 17.59 -4.71 2.91
C LEU A 43 16.28 -3.95 2.77
N ARG A 44 16.28 -2.80 2.08
CA ARG A 44 15.06 -2.06 1.76
C ARG A 44 14.11 -2.89 0.89
N GLU A 45 14.61 -3.51 -0.17
CA GLU A 45 13.83 -4.37 -1.06
C GLU A 45 13.22 -5.57 -0.32
N ASN A 46 14.01 -6.26 0.51
CA ASN A 46 13.52 -7.36 1.33
C ASN A 46 12.41 -6.89 2.29
N ARG A 47 12.58 -5.72 2.93
CA ARG A 47 11.57 -5.14 3.82
C ARG A 47 10.26 -4.86 3.08
N VAL A 48 10.30 -4.24 1.90
CA VAL A 48 9.11 -3.97 1.07
C VAL A 48 8.36 -5.28 0.80
N ARG A 49 9.08 -6.31 0.34
CA ARG A 49 8.49 -7.61 0.00
C ARG A 49 7.87 -8.31 1.22
N ASP A 50 8.54 -8.27 2.36
CA ASP A 50 8.04 -8.90 3.59
C ASP A 50 6.76 -8.20 4.09
N VAL A 51 6.72 -6.86 4.02
CA VAL A 51 5.54 -6.04 4.33
C VAL A 51 4.38 -6.37 3.39
N GLN A 52 4.63 -6.37 2.08
CA GLN A 52 3.62 -6.71 1.06
C GLN A 52 3.06 -8.11 1.26
N ARG A 53 3.93 -9.08 1.57
CA ARG A 53 3.51 -10.47 1.82
C ARG A 53 2.63 -10.58 3.07
N ALA A 54 2.97 -9.85 4.14
CA ALA A 54 2.20 -9.84 5.36
C ALA A 54 0.83 -9.19 5.15
N LEU A 55 0.78 -8.03 4.49
CA LEU A 55 -0.48 -7.35 4.12
C LEU A 55 -1.35 -8.21 3.21
N PHE A 56 -0.76 -8.82 2.18
CA PHE A 56 -1.50 -9.72 1.29
C PHE A 56 -2.14 -10.87 2.07
N ALA A 57 -1.43 -11.46 3.03
CA ALA A 57 -1.96 -12.55 3.84
C ALA A 57 -3.11 -12.10 4.75
N GLU A 58 -3.01 -10.93 5.39
CA GLU A 58 -4.08 -10.35 6.21
C GLU A 58 -5.34 -10.06 5.37
N ILE A 59 -5.19 -9.29 4.28
CA ILE A 59 -6.29 -8.94 3.38
C ILE A 59 -6.95 -10.21 2.81
N ARG A 60 -6.14 -11.18 2.37
CA ARG A 60 -6.66 -12.45 1.84
C ARG A 60 -7.46 -13.24 2.87
N ALA A 61 -7.04 -13.26 4.13
CA ALA A 61 -7.76 -13.95 5.19
C ALA A 61 -9.14 -13.33 5.41
N ASN A 62 -9.21 -12.00 5.42
CA ASN A 62 -10.46 -11.25 5.57
C ASN A 62 -11.39 -11.44 4.38
N VAL A 63 -10.88 -11.27 3.15
CA VAL A 63 -11.64 -11.48 1.90
C VAL A 63 -12.17 -12.92 1.83
N ALA A 64 -11.37 -13.91 2.23
CA ALA A 64 -11.82 -15.30 2.28
C ALA A 64 -12.88 -15.57 3.37
N ALA A 65 -12.93 -14.76 4.44
CA ALA A 65 -14.02 -14.82 5.41
C ALA A 65 -15.30 -14.23 4.80
N LEU A 66 -15.24 -13.01 4.25
CA LEU A 66 -16.37 -12.33 3.63
C LEU A 66 -16.98 -13.16 2.48
N ARG A 67 -16.16 -13.71 1.58
CA ARG A 67 -16.65 -14.50 0.43
C ARG A 67 -17.31 -15.82 0.81
N ARG A 68 -16.99 -16.38 1.97
CA ARG A 68 -17.64 -17.61 2.45
C ARG A 68 -19.07 -17.34 2.94
N GLU A 69 -19.38 -16.09 3.27
CA GLU A 69 -20.72 -15.65 3.63
C GLU A 69 -21.45 -15.25 2.34
N ASP A 70 -22.67 -15.77 2.15
CA ASP A 70 -23.59 -15.22 1.13
C ASP A 70 -24.20 -13.94 1.70
N LEU A 71 -23.40 -12.87 1.69
CA LEU A 71 -23.69 -11.60 2.38
C LEU A 71 -24.99 -10.96 1.91
N GLU A 72 -25.28 -11.01 0.61
CA GLU A 72 -26.52 -10.47 0.04
C GLU A 72 -27.74 -11.24 0.54
N THR A 73 -27.74 -12.57 0.38
CA THR A 73 -28.89 -13.40 0.79
C THR A 73 -29.08 -13.36 2.30
N TYR A 74 -27.99 -13.46 3.05
CA TYR A 74 -28.02 -13.38 4.52
C TYR A 74 -28.51 -12.01 4.98
N GLY A 75 -27.95 -10.94 4.39
CA GLY A 75 -28.29 -9.56 4.70
C GLY A 75 -29.78 -9.28 4.55
N GLU A 76 -30.31 -9.64 3.38
CA GLU A 76 -31.72 -9.45 3.06
C GLU A 76 -32.65 -10.34 3.90
N THR A 77 -32.23 -11.56 4.24
CA THR A 77 -32.99 -12.44 5.15
C THR A 77 -33.12 -11.83 6.54
N ILE A 78 -32.04 -11.26 7.07
CA ILE A 78 -32.06 -10.61 8.38
C ILE A 78 -32.82 -9.29 8.34
N ALA A 79 -32.68 -8.49 7.28
CA ALA A 79 -33.43 -7.24 7.10
C ALA A 79 -34.95 -7.47 7.13
N ARG A 80 -35.45 -8.46 6.38
CA ARG A 80 -36.88 -8.85 6.46
C ARG A 80 -37.28 -9.32 7.85
N ARG A 81 -36.39 -10.03 8.55
CA ARG A 81 -36.67 -10.47 9.92
C ARG A 81 -36.79 -9.29 10.89
N ILE A 82 -36.03 -8.22 10.69
CA ILE A 82 -36.15 -6.96 11.46
C ILE A 82 -37.51 -6.30 11.17
N GLU A 83 -37.95 -6.27 9.91
CA GLU A 83 -39.26 -5.74 9.49
C GLU A 83 -40.43 -6.54 10.08
N ASP A 84 -40.36 -7.87 10.00
CA ASP A 84 -41.47 -8.78 10.35
C ASP A 84 -41.61 -9.03 11.87
N ASN A 85 -40.54 -8.80 12.66
CA ASN A 85 -40.51 -9.12 14.09
C ASN A 85 -40.22 -7.87 14.92
N PRO A 86 -41.25 -7.20 15.47
CA PRO A 86 -41.07 -6.03 16.33
C PRO A 86 -40.11 -6.32 17.49
N GLY A 87 -39.16 -5.41 17.72
CA GLY A 87 -38.14 -5.53 18.77
C GLY A 87 -36.99 -6.49 18.48
N PHE A 88 -36.96 -7.14 17.30
CA PHE A 88 -35.83 -7.96 16.89
C PHE A 88 -34.72 -7.12 16.23
N PHE A 89 -33.49 -7.30 16.71
CA PHE A 89 -32.29 -6.83 16.02
C PHE A 89 -31.17 -7.86 16.19
N PRO A 90 -30.42 -8.21 15.13
CA PRO A 90 -29.34 -9.19 15.24
C PRO A 90 -28.20 -8.68 16.13
N THR A 91 -27.53 -9.59 16.84
CA THR A 91 -26.27 -9.24 17.50
C THR A 91 -25.18 -9.09 16.45
N ILE A 92 -24.51 -7.95 16.43
CA ILE A 92 -23.42 -7.67 15.48
C ILE A 92 -22.06 -7.88 16.17
N PRO A 93 -21.26 -8.87 15.72
CA PRO A 93 -19.96 -9.18 16.32
C PRO A 93 -18.92 -8.09 16.01
N THR A 94 -17.88 -8.00 16.84
CA THR A 94 -16.77 -7.09 16.58
C THR A 94 -15.87 -7.72 15.51
N GLU A 95 -15.50 -6.95 14.51
CA GLU A 95 -14.51 -7.34 13.52
C GLU A 95 -13.20 -6.59 13.80
N SER A 96 -12.09 -7.31 14.00
CA SER A 96 -10.75 -6.72 14.11
C SER A 96 -9.81 -7.54 13.25
N ASN A 97 -9.49 -6.97 12.10
CA ASN A 97 -8.95 -7.67 10.94
C ASN A 97 -7.77 -6.89 10.31
N ASP A 98 -7.09 -6.06 11.11
CA ASP A 98 -6.13 -5.05 10.66
C ASP A 98 -4.85 -4.97 11.50
N ALA A 99 -4.51 -6.05 12.21
CA ALA A 99 -3.39 -6.09 13.15
C ALA A 99 -2.04 -5.84 12.48
N ILE A 100 -1.81 -6.44 11.31
CA ILE A 100 -0.58 -6.25 10.53
C ILE A 100 -0.54 -4.83 9.98
N PHE A 101 -1.63 -4.34 9.40
CA PHE A 101 -1.72 -2.97 8.89
C PHE A 101 -1.42 -1.92 9.96
N ARG A 102 -2.05 -2.02 11.15
CA ARG A 102 -1.78 -1.11 12.27
C ARG A 102 -0.31 -1.10 12.69
N ALA A 103 0.36 -2.25 12.63
CA ALA A 103 1.77 -2.36 13.01
C ALA A 103 2.72 -1.65 12.02
N ILE A 104 2.32 -1.47 10.76
CA ILE A 104 3.20 -0.99 9.68
C ILE A 104 2.76 0.33 9.06
N ILE A 105 1.60 0.88 9.42
CA ILE A 105 1.06 2.10 8.80
C ILE A 105 2.03 3.30 8.89
N ALA A 106 2.82 3.40 9.96
CA ALA A 106 3.86 4.43 10.10
C ALA A 106 4.98 4.30 9.05
N GLU A 107 5.19 3.09 8.53
CA GLU A 107 6.19 2.76 7.52
C GLU A 107 5.58 2.60 6.11
N ILE A 108 4.29 2.93 5.90
CA ILE A 108 3.58 2.69 4.63
C ILE A 108 4.25 3.39 3.43
N HIS A 109 4.97 4.49 3.68
CA HIS A 109 5.75 5.24 2.69
C HIS A 109 6.89 4.43 2.04
N VAL A 110 7.22 3.25 2.58
CA VAL A 110 8.17 2.31 2.01
C VAL A 110 7.56 1.55 0.82
N LEU A 111 6.23 1.45 0.74
CA LEU A 111 5.53 0.80 -0.35
C LEU A 111 5.50 1.67 -1.63
N PRO A 112 5.40 1.05 -2.82
CA PRO A 112 5.13 1.78 -4.06
C PRO A 112 3.78 2.48 -4.01
N ARG A 113 3.70 3.67 -4.64
CA ARG A 113 2.48 4.49 -4.65
C ARG A 113 1.25 3.73 -5.17
N ASP A 114 1.41 2.99 -6.27
CA ASP A 114 0.33 2.24 -6.91
C ASP A 114 -0.16 1.04 -6.07
N THR A 115 0.60 0.68 -5.03
CA THR A 115 0.23 -0.32 -4.03
C THR A 115 -0.42 0.33 -2.80
N ILE A 116 0.03 1.53 -2.39
CA ILE A 116 -0.49 2.23 -1.20
C ILE A 116 -1.98 2.54 -1.34
N ASP A 117 -2.40 3.13 -2.46
CA ASP A 117 -3.75 3.67 -2.59
C ASP A 117 -4.84 2.58 -2.41
N PRO A 118 -4.78 1.42 -3.10
CA PRO A 118 -5.75 0.34 -2.90
C PRO A 118 -5.77 -0.24 -1.47
N ILE A 119 -4.58 -0.36 -0.85
CA ILE A 119 -4.46 -0.84 0.54
C ILE A 119 -5.16 0.12 1.50
N VAL A 120 -4.90 1.42 1.36
CA VAL A 120 -5.49 2.44 2.24
C VAL A 120 -7.01 2.49 2.06
N LEU A 121 -7.51 2.37 0.83
CA LEU A 121 -8.95 2.32 0.57
C LEU A 121 -9.60 1.12 1.26
N TYR A 122 -9.00 -0.07 1.15
CA TYR A 122 -9.48 -1.27 1.83
C TYR A 122 -9.55 -1.10 3.36
N TYR A 123 -8.47 -0.65 4.00
CA TYR A 123 -8.47 -0.49 5.47
C TYR A 123 -9.36 0.65 5.94
N ARG A 124 -9.50 1.72 5.16
CA ARG A 124 -10.48 2.77 5.44
C ARG A 124 -11.91 2.23 5.41
N GLN A 125 -12.22 1.29 4.51
CA GLN A 125 -13.53 0.67 4.48
C GLN A 125 -13.78 -0.20 5.73
N LEU A 126 -12.74 -0.87 6.26
CA LEU A 126 -12.87 -1.59 7.54
C LEU A 126 -13.17 -0.63 8.71
N ASP A 127 -12.62 0.57 8.71
CA ASP A 127 -12.97 1.60 9.70
C ASP A 127 -14.44 2.06 9.57
N VAL A 128 -14.94 2.21 8.34
CA VAL A 128 -16.36 2.53 8.07
C VAL A 128 -17.28 1.43 8.60
N ILE A 129 -16.93 0.16 8.34
CA ILE A 129 -17.65 -1.00 8.88
C ILE A 129 -17.62 -0.98 10.41
N GLY A 130 -16.46 -0.74 11.02
CA GLY A 130 -16.33 -0.64 12.48
C GLY A 130 -17.24 0.43 13.09
N ALA A 131 -17.27 1.62 12.50
CA ALA A 131 -18.16 2.69 12.94
C ALA A 131 -19.64 2.32 12.78
N ALA A 132 -20.01 1.68 11.66
CA ALA A 132 -21.37 1.20 11.45
C ALA A 132 -21.78 0.14 12.49
N ILE A 133 -20.88 -0.79 12.84
CA ILE A 133 -21.11 -1.78 13.89
C ILE A 133 -21.38 -1.10 15.23
N ASP A 134 -20.59 -0.09 15.59
CA ASP A 134 -20.75 0.64 16.85
C ASP A 134 -22.10 1.38 16.92
N ASP A 135 -22.52 2.02 15.82
CA ASP A 135 -23.82 2.69 15.71
C ASP A 135 -24.99 1.69 15.79
N LEU A 136 -24.89 0.56 15.08
CA LEU A 136 -25.94 -0.47 15.07
C LEU A 136 -26.09 -1.19 16.42
N ARG A 137 -25.04 -1.25 17.24
CA ARG A 137 -25.08 -1.87 18.57
C ARG A 137 -25.88 -1.08 19.60
N VAL A 138 -25.94 0.23 19.43
CA VAL A 138 -26.67 1.14 20.32
C VAL A 138 -28.02 1.55 19.74
N LEU A 139 -28.44 0.92 18.64
CA LEU A 139 -29.67 1.22 17.93
C LEU A 139 -30.90 0.89 18.78
N ASP A 140 -31.79 1.86 18.91
CA ASP A 140 -33.11 1.69 19.52
C ASP A 140 -34.16 1.52 18.41
N VAL A 141 -34.49 0.26 18.11
CA VAL A 141 -35.45 -0.09 17.04
C VAL A 141 -36.85 0.42 17.34
N ASP A 142 -37.24 0.50 18.61
CA ASP A 142 -38.57 1.01 19.00
C ASP A 142 -38.69 2.51 18.73
N LEU A 143 -37.58 3.25 18.81
CA LEU A 143 -37.52 4.67 18.51
C LEU A 143 -37.51 4.98 17.00
N ILE A 144 -36.68 4.27 16.22
CA ILE A 144 -36.47 4.59 14.80
C ILE A 144 -37.42 3.86 13.85
N GLY A 145 -38.06 2.80 14.33
CA GLY A 145 -38.93 1.93 13.54
C GLY A 145 -38.18 0.81 12.81
N PRO A 146 -38.85 -0.32 12.56
CA PRO A 146 -38.23 -1.52 12.01
C PRO A 146 -37.76 -1.36 10.56
N GLU A 147 -38.50 -0.61 9.73
CA GLU A 147 -38.11 -0.32 8.33
C GLU A 147 -36.76 0.43 8.28
N ARG A 148 -36.61 1.47 9.09
CA ARG A 148 -35.38 2.26 9.19
C ARG A 148 -34.22 1.41 9.72
N ALA A 149 -34.48 0.55 10.71
CA ALA A 149 -33.46 -0.35 11.25
C ALA A 149 -33.00 -1.39 10.22
N ALA A 150 -33.93 -1.91 9.41
CA ALA A 150 -33.63 -2.82 8.31
C ALA A 150 -32.80 -2.15 7.21
N ASP A 151 -33.11 -0.91 6.85
CA ASP A 151 -32.32 -0.13 5.88
C ASP A 151 -30.88 0.10 6.36
N LEU A 152 -30.69 0.50 7.63
CA LEU A 152 -29.34 0.66 8.20
C LEU A 152 -28.57 -0.67 8.23
N TYR A 153 -29.27 -1.78 8.47
CA TYR A 153 -28.65 -3.11 8.39
C TYR A 153 -28.27 -3.48 6.95
N ARG A 154 -29.09 -3.15 5.95
CA ARG A 154 -28.75 -3.33 4.52
C ARG A 154 -27.53 -2.48 4.14
N ASP A 155 -27.43 -1.24 4.61
CA ASP A 155 -26.25 -0.39 4.40
C ASP A 155 -24.98 -1.02 4.99
N TYR A 156 -25.06 -1.58 6.20
CA TYR A 156 -23.95 -2.33 6.80
C TYR A 156 -23.52 -3.53 5.94
N ILE A 157 -24.46 -4.28 5.38
CA ILE A 157 -24.15 -5.39 4.47
C ILE A 157 -23.48 -4.88 3.18
N ASN A 158 -23.96 -3.77 2.62
CA ASN A 158 -23.35 -3.13 1.45
C ASN A 158 -21.90 -2.70 1.73
N PHE A 159 -21.60 -2.17 2.92
CA PHE A 159 -20.22 -1.83 3.28
C PHE A 159 -19.30 -3.06 3.32
N ARG A 160 -19.81 -4.22 3.78
CA ARG A 160 -19.06 -5.48 3.78
C ARG A 160 -18.82 -6.02 2.36
N LEU A 161 -19.79 -5.86 1.46
CA LEU A 161 -19.62 -6.18 0.04
C LEU A 161 -18.58 -5.28 -0.61
N GLU A 162 -18.60 -3.97 -0.34
CA GLU A 162 -17.58 -3.05 -0.84
C GLU A 162 -16.17 -3.37 -0.30
N ALA A 163 -16.06 -3.81 0.97
CA ALA A 163 -14.79 -4.27 1.52
C ALA A 163 -14.26 -5.54 0.83
N LEU A 164 -15.14 -6.41 0.32
CA LEU A 164 -14.76 -7.56 -0.47
C LEU A 164 -14.07 -7.10 -1.77
N ASP A 165 -14.71 -6.19 -2.51
CA ASP A 165 -14.19 -5.65 -3.78
C ASP A 165 -12.86 -4.90 -3.58
N LEU A 166 -12.80 -4.00 -2.59
CA LEU A 166 -11.58 -3.25 -2.27
C LEU A 166 -10.43 -4.17 -1.81
N GLY A 167 -10.76 -5.25 -1.11
CA GLY A 167 -9.78 -6.24 -0.69
C GLY A 167 -9.21 -7.03 -1.88
N GLU A 168 -10.04 -7.35 -2.87
CA GLU A 168 -9.61 -7.96 -4.12
C GLU A 168 -8.69 -7.03 -4.92
N ASP A 169 -9.06 -5.77 -5.07
CA ASP A 169 -8.25 -4.75 -5.75
C ASP A 169 -6.90 -4.55 -5.06
N ALA A 170 -6.87 -4.50 -3.73
CA ALA A 170 -5.64 -4.38 -2.96
C ALA A 170 -4.72 -5.60 -3.16
N MET A 171 -5.28 -6.82 -3.16
CA MET A 171 -4.52 -8.04 -3.44
C MET A 171 -3.94 -8.04 -4.86
N ILE A 172 -4.70 -7.59 -5.86
CA ILE A 172 -4.23 -7.46 -7.25
C ILE A 172 -3.09 -6.44 -7.34
N ALA A 173 -3.21 -5.29 -6.67
CA ALA A 173 -2.18 -4.26 -6.67
C ALA A 173 -0.86 -4.74 -6.02
N ILE A 174 -0.95 -5.46 -4.89
CA ILE A 174 0.21 -6.07 -4.24
C ILE A 174 0.85 -7.13 -5.16
N ALA A 175 0.06 -8.01 -5.77
CA ALA A 175 0.56 -9.05 -6.66
C ALA A 175 1.28 -8.47 -7.89
N LYS A 176 0.71 -7.43 -8.52
CA LYS A 176 1.32 -6.75 -9.67
C LYS A 176 2.70 -6.18 -9.34
N ASP A 177 2.85 -5.56 -8.18
CA ASP A 177 4.16 -5.01 -7.78
C ASP A 177 5.19 -6.10 -7.45
N VAL A 178 4.76 -7.15 -6.72
CA VAL A 178 5.63 -8.30 -6.39
C VAL A 178 6.13 -9.02 -7.65
N ASP A 179 5.28 -9.18 -8.66
CA ASP A 179 5.62 -9.79 -9.96
C ASP A 179 6.37 -8.83 -10.90
N GLY A 180 6.58 -7.57 -10.49
CA GLY A 180 7.31 -6.54 -11.25
C GLY A 180 6.52 -5.90 -12.40
N THR A 181 5.23 -6.21 -12.53
CA THR A 181 4.32 -5.66 -13.56
C THR A 181 3.74 -4.30 -13.18
N GLY A 182 3.76 -3.94 -11.90
CA GLY A 182 3.28 -2.65 -11.38
C GLY A 182 4.20 -1.45 -11.67
N ARG A 183 5.42 -1.66 -12.17
CA ARG A 183 6.39 -0.57 -12.47
C ARG A 183 6.12 0.19 -13.78
N GLY A 184 5.08 -0.16 -14.53
CA GLY A 184 4.96 0.20 -15.96
C GLY A 184 3.84 1.15 -16.38
N ASP A 185 2.73 1.28 -15.66
CA ASP A 185 1.54 1.97 -16.19
C ASP A 185 1.37 3.37 -15.60
N MET A 186 2.32 4.26 -15.92
CA MET A 186 1.94 5.66 -16.12
C MET A 186 1.28 5.73 -17.50
N PRO A 187 0.00 6.14 -17.64
CA PRO A 187 -0.45 6.63 -18.94
C PRO A 187 0.50 7.75 -19.33
N ALA A 188 1.17 7.58 -20.47
CA ALA A 188 2.05 8.58 -21.05
C ALA A 188 1.33 9.93 -20.94
N ALA A 189 1.96 10.89 -20.25
CA ALA A 189 1.46 12.24 -20.12
C ALA A 189 0.88 12.64 -21.48
N VAL A 190 -0.44 12.88 -21.51
CA VAL A 190 -1.14 13.31 -22.72
C VAL A 190 -0.42 14.58 -23.16
N SER A 191 0.48 14.40 -24.11
CA SER A 191 1.20 15.47 -24.76
C SER A 191 0.16 16.12 -25.62
N ASN A 192 -0.55 17.08 -25.05
CA ASN A 192 -1.61 17.81 -25.73
C ASN A 192 -0.96 18.58 -26.89
N PRO A 193 -1.20 18.20 -28.16
CA PRO A 193 -0.62 18.89 -29.30
C PRO A 193 -1.19 20.31 -29.48
N ASP A 194 -2.22 20.70 -28.73
CA ASP A 194 -2.86 22.01 -28.83
C ASP A 194 -2.14 23.13 -28.04
N ALA A 195 -1.16 22.79 -27.19
CA ALA A 195 -0.39 23.81 -26.45
C ALA A 195 0.60 24.60 -27.34
N VAL A 196 0.91 24.11 -28.55
CA VAL A 196 1.82 24.81 -29.48
C VAL A 196 1.08 25.78 -30.40
N ARG A 197 -0.24 25.61 -30.60
CA ARG A 197 -1.01 26.44 -31.55
C ARG A 197 -1.52 27.76 -30.94
N SER A 198 -1.66 27.87 -29.61
CA SER A 198 -2.15 29.09 -28.96
C SER A 198 -1.10 30.21 -28.81
N GLY A 199 0.19 29.93 -29.09
CA GLY A 199 1.27 30.92 -29.00
C GLY A 199 1.60 31.67 -30.30
N GLN A 200 1.04 31.28 -31.45
CA GLN A 200 1.43 31.84 -32.76
C GLN A 200 0.41 32.79 -33.42
N GLU A 201 -0.79 32.97 -32.86
CA GLU A 201 -1.82 33.86 -33.45
C GLU A 201 -1.92 35.27 -32.82
N SER A 202 -1.14 35.59 -31.78
CA SER A 202 -1.10 36.94 -31.19
C SER A 202 0.08 37.78 -31.71
N GLY A 203 0.23 37.83 -33.04
CA GLY A 203 1.40 38.47 -33.66
C GLY A 203 1.23 38.92 -35.11
N ARG A 204 0.00 39.18 -35.58
CA ARG A 204 -0.19 39.81 -36.90
C ARG A 204 -1.48 40.61 -37.01
N ARG A 205 -1.38 41.93 -36.85
CA ARG A 205 -2.27 42.92 -37.46
C ARG A 205 -1.40 44.09 -37.96
N PRO A 206 -1.50 44.51 -39.22
CA PRO A 206 -1.59 45.94 -39.52
C PRO A 206 -2.99 46.47 -39.16
#